data_AF-A0A5D0RLW0-F1
#
_entry.id   AF-A0A5D0RLW0-F1
#
_cell.length_a   1.000
_cell.length_b   1.000
_cell.length_c   1.000
_cell.angle_alpha   90.00
_cell.angle_beta   90.00
_cell.angle_gamma   90.00
#
_symmetry.space_group_name_H-M   'P 1'
#
loop_
_entity.id
_entity.type
_entity.pdbx_description
1 polymer ?
#
loop_
_entity_poly.entity_id
_entity_poly.type
_entity_poly.pdbx_seq_one_letter_code
_entity_poly.pdbx_strand_id
1 'polypeptide(L)' 'MAYEDIRAAIDLITDQIARHPEDRARLHRQLCARLAEMRRQGLAVPADLADLAVQISCDNDDTDASDEAADLFDNMPV' A
#
# COMPACT_ATOMS: atom_id res chain seq x y z
N MET A 1 20.81 10.00 5.06
CA MET A 1 20.04 9.98 6.32
C MET A 1 18.59 9.62 6.02
N ALA A 2 17.82 10.42 5.28
CA ALA A 2 16.39 10.14 5.00
C ALA A 2 16.05 8.71 4.50
N TYR A 3 16.84 8.13 3.60
CA TYR A 3 16.62 6.75 3.14
C TYR A 3 16.79 5.70 4.25
N GLU A 4 17.85 5.84 5.05
CA GLU A 4 18.13 4.88 6.13
C GLU A 4 17.10 5.00 7.26
N ASP A 5 16.62 6.21 7.53
CA ASP A 5 15.57 6.45 8.53
C ASP A 5 14.24 5.79 8.12
N ILE A 6 13.85 5.94 6.85
CA ILE A 6 12.62 5.32 6.33
C ILE A 6 12.76 3.79 6.30
N ARG A 7 13.93 3.28 5.91
CA ARG A 7 14.20 1.84 5.90
C ARG A 7 14.15 1.24 7.30
N ALA A 8 14.79 1.88 8.29
CA ALA A 8 14.73 1.44 9.67
C ALA A 8 13.30 1.43 10.24
N ALA A 9 12.48 2.42 9.86
CA ALA A 9 11.07 2.45 10.24
C ALA A 9 10.27 1.29 9.61
N ILE A 10 10.56 0.94 8.36
CA ILE A 10 9.94 -0.18 7.66
C ILE A 10 10.32 -1.52 8.30
N ASP A 11 11.60 -1.73 8.62
CA ASP A 11 12.09 -2.94 9.28
C ASP A 11 11.41 -3.12 10.65
N LEU A 12 11.28 -2.03 11.41
CA LEU A 12 10.57 -2.02 12.69
C LEU A 12 9.09 -2.41 12.56
N ILE A 13 8.38 -1.88 11.56
CA ILE A 13 6.97 -2.21 11.31
C ILE A 13 6.84 -3.69 10.92
N THR A 14 7.77 -4.21 10.12
CA THR A 14 7.76 -5.61 9.67
C THR A 14 7.99 -6.58 10.84
N ASP A 15 8.93 -6.26 11.74
CA ASP A 15 9.15 -7.02 12.98
C ASP A 15 7.93 -6.94 13.92
N GLN A 16 7.26 -5.79 14.03
CA GLN A 16 6.01 -5.68 14.79
C GLN A 16 4.89 -6.52 14.21
N ILE A 17 4.76 -6.64 12.88
CA ILE A 17 3.76 -7.51 12.25
C ILE A 17 4.01 -8.97 12.62
N ALA A 18 5.27 -9.39 12.68
CA ALA A 18 5.64 -10.75 13.08
C ALA A 18 5.33 -11.03 14.56
N ARG A 19 5.48 -10.02 15.43
CA ARG A 19 5.24 -10.14 16.88
C ARG A 19 3.75 -10.00 17.26
N HIS A 20 3.01 -9.19 16.52
CA HIS A 20 1.63 -8.79 16.81
C HIS A 20 0.76 -8.97 15.56
N PRO A 21 0.43 -10.22 15.18
CA PRO A 21 -0.43 -10.49 14.02
C PRO A 21 -1.85 -9.91 14.18
N GLU A 22 -2.30 -9.65 15.41
CA GLU A 22 -3.55 -8.96 15.71
C GLU A 22 -3.58 -7.51 15.17
N ASP A 23 -2.43 -6.86 15.13
CA ASP A 23 -2.27 -5.47 14.67
C ASP A 23 -1.90 -5.39 13.19
N ARG A 24 -1.84 -6.53 12.49
CA ARG A 24 -1.38 -6.64 11.09
C ARG A 24 -2.05 -5.62 10.16
N ALA A 25 -3.37 -5.43 10.27
CA ALA A 25 -4.09 -4.47 9.43
C ALA A 25 -3.65 -3.01 9.67
N ARG A 26 -3.41 -2.63 10.93
CA ARG A 26 -2.93 -1.29 11.29
C ARG A 26 -1.50 -1.08 10.81
N LEU A 27 -0.63 -2.07 11.05
CA LEU A 27 0.78 -2.03 10.70
C LEU A 27 1.00 -2.05 9.18
N HIS A 28 0.21 -2.83 8.42
CA HIS A 28 0.22 -2.79 6.96
C HIS A 28 -0.12 -1.38 6.43
N ARG A 29 -1.16 -0.73 6.97
CA ARG A 29 -1.53 0.63 6.56
C ARG A 29 -0.42 1.64 6.87
N GLN A 30 0.25 1.48 8.02
CA GLN A 30 1.41 2.29 8.38
C GLN A 30 2.61 2.03 7.46
N LEU A 31 2.84 0.77 7.06
CA LEU A 31 3.87 0.38 6.11
C LEU A 31 3.62 1.01 4.74
N CYS A 32 2.39 0.94 4.21
CA CYS A 32 2.01 1.56 2.95
C CYS A 32 2.28 3.07 2.95
N ALA A 33 1.92 3.77 4.03
CA ALA A 33 2.18 5.20 4.16
C ALA A 33 3.69 5.53 4.12
N ARG A 34 4.55 4.68 4.73
CA ARG A 34 6.01 4.85 4.68
C ARG A 34 6.58 4.57 3.29
N LEU A 35 6.07 3.57 2.58
CA LEU A 35 6.49 3.27 1.21
C LEU A 35 6.08 4.38 0.24
N ALA A 36 4.88 4.94 0.38
CA ALA A 36 4.43 6.09 -0.39
C ALA A 36 5.29 7.33 -0.13
N GLU A 37 5.66 7.60 1.13
CA GLU A 37 6.62 8.65 1.49
C GLU A 37 7.97 8.44 0.79
N MET A 38 8.48 7.22 0.80
CA MET A 38 9.74 6.87 0.15
C MET A 38 9.70 7.14 -1.36
N ARG A 39 8.60 6.75 -2.03
CA ARG A 39 8.36 7.04 -3.45
C ARG A 39 8.25 8.54 -3.72
N ARG A 40 7.54 9.29 -2.87
CA ARG A 40 7.41 10.76 -2.99
C ARG A 40 8.75 11.48 -2.89
N GLN A 41 9.67 10.96 -2.10
CA GLN A 41 11.03 11.49 -2.00
C GLN A 41 11.94 11.08 -3.17
N GLY A 42 11.40 10.33 -4.16
CA GLY A 42 12.17 9.85 -5.31
C GLY A 42 13.14 8.71 -4.97
N LEU A 43 12.97 8.07 -3.81
CA LEU A 43 13.81 6.97 -3.37
C LEU A 43 13.33 5.65 -3.98
N ALA A 44 14.25 4.86 -4.51
CA ALA A 44 13.95 3.54 -5.04
C ALA A 44 13.49 2.60 -3.91
N VAL A 45 12.33 1.98 -4.08
CA VAL A 45 11.80 0.97 -3.16
C VAL A 45 12.48 -0.37 -3.46
N PRO A 46 13.12 -1.02 -2.48
CA PRO A 46 13.68 -2.36 -2.61
C PRO A 46 12.66 -3.39 -3.08
N ALA A 47 13.09 -4.39 -3.86
CA ALA A 47 12.22 -5.43 -4.42
C ALA A 47 11.40 -6.14 -3.34
N ASP A 48 12.04 -6.52 -2.22
CA ASP A 48 11.36 -7.20 -1.10
C ASP A 48 10.18 -6.39 -0.53
N LEU A 49 10.33 -5.06 -0.50
CA LEU A 49 9.30 -4.15 0.00
C LEU A 49 8.23 -3.86 -1.06
N ALA A 50 8.60 -3.86 -2.34
CA ALA A 50 7.66 -3.74 -3.45
C ALA A 50 6.75 -4.97 -3.52
N ASP A 51 7.29 -6.18 -3.39
CA ASP A 51 6.50 -7.41 -3.33
C ASP A 51 5.56 -7.42 -2.13
N LEU A 52 6.03 -6.98 -0.97
CA LEU A 52 5.20 -6.84 0.22
C LEU A 52 4.07 -5.82 0.00
N ALA A 53 4.35 -4.67 -0.63
CA ALA A 53 3.37 -3.64 -0.96
C ALA A 53 2.24 -4.17 -1.85
N VAL A 54 2.58 -5.02 -2.83
CA VAL A 54 1.63 -5.70 -3.71
C VAL A 54 0.78 -6.69 -2.92
N GLN A 55 1.41 -7.51 -2.07
CA GLN A 55 0.70 -8.50 -1.24
C GLN A 55 -0.31 -7.88 -0.28
N ILE A 56 -0.01 -6.68 0.24
CA ILE A 56 -0.89 -5.97 1.18
C ILE A 56 -1.74 -4.88 0.50
N SER A 57 -1.71 -4.82 -0.85
CA SER A 57 -2.52 -3.90 -1.66
C SER A 57 -2.30 -2.41 -1.36
N CYS A 58 -1.06 -2.00 -1.07
CA CYS A 58 -0.73 -0.58 -0.86
C CYS A 58 -1.01 0.33 -2.07
N ASP A 59 -1.06 -0.23 -3.29
CA ASP A 59 -1.19 0.49 -4.55
C ASP A 59 -2.66 0.66 -5.03
N ASN A 60 -3.66 0.14 -4.29
CA ASN A 60 -5.08 0.21 -4.71
C ASN A 60 -5.84 1.47 -4.25
N ASP A 61 -5.15 2.53 -3.81
CA ASP A 61 -5.79 3.79 -3.41
C ASP A 61 -6.08 4.73 -4.61
N ASP A 62 -5.60 4.38 -5.82
CA ASP A 62 -5.75 5.19 -7.05
C ASP A 62 -6.47 4.47 -8.20
N THR A 63 -7.14 3.34 -7.94
CA THR A 63 -8.18 2.87 -8.87
C THR A 63 -9.51 3.34 -8.35
N ASP A 64 -9.80 4.59 -8.72
CA ASP A 64 -11.14 5.05 -9.04
C ASP A 64 -11.84 4.00 -9.91
N ALA A 65 -12.44 3.00 -9.27
CA ALA A 65 -13.45 2.14 -9.87
C ALA A 65 -14.80 2.87 -9.87
N SER A 66 -14.80 4.17 -10.18
CA SER A 66 -16.01 4.85 -10.64
C SER A 66 -16.38 4.26 -12.01
N ASP A 67 -17.57 3.70 -12.04
CA ASP A 67 -18.58 4.07 -13.04
C ASP A 67 -18.50 3.56 -14.49
N GLU A 68 -17.82 2.45 -14.81
CA GLU A 68 -17.99 1.83 -16.15
C GLU A 68 -18.87 0.56 -16.21
N ALA A 69 -19.50 0.18 -15.10
CA ALA A 69 -20.46 -0.96 -15.07
C ALA A 69 -21.92 -0.56 -14.79
N ALA A 70 -22.18 0.69 -14.41
CA ALA A 70 -23.54 1.17 -14.14
C ALA A 70 -24.29 1.62 -15.41
N ASP A 71 -23.58 2.07 -16.44
CA ASP A 71 -24.19 2.62 -17.67
C ASP A 71 -24.60 1.55 -18.71
N LEU A 72 -24.20 0.29 -18.55
CA LEU A 72 -24.53 -0.77 -19.53
C LEU A 72 -26.00 -1.23 -19.44
N PHE A 73 -26.66 -1.03 -18.29
CA PHE A 73 -28.01 -1.55 -18.05
C PHE A 73 -29.12 -0.51 -18.21
N ASP A 74 -28.79 0.78 -18.39
CA ASP A 74 -29.79 1.87 -18.44
C ASP A 74 -30.39 2.11 -19.84
N ASN A 75 -29.92 1.39 -20.87
CA ASN A 75 -30.41 1.53 -22.25
C ASN A 75 -31.11 0.26 -22.80
N MET A 76 -31.67 -0.59 -21.94
CA MET A 76 -32.65 -1.59 -22.40
C MET A 76 -34.04 -0.94 -22.48
N PRO A 77 -34.62 -0.76 -23.69
CA PRO A 77 -36.00 -0.28 -23.80
C PRO A 77 -36.96 -1.35 -23.28
N VAL A 78 -37.86 -0.96 -22.37
CA VAL A 78 -39.01 -1.76 -21.89
C VAL A 78 -40.07 -1.95 -22.96
#